data_AF-A0A7X4KJZ1-F1
#
_entry.id   AF-A0A7X4KJZ1-F1
#
_cell.length_a   1.000
_cell.length_b   1.000
_cell.length_c   1.000
_cell.angle_alpha   90.00
_cell.angle_beta   90.00
_cell.angle_gamma   90.00
#
_symmetry.space_group_name_H-M   'P 1'
#
loop_
_entity.id
_entity.type
_entity.pdbx_description
1 polymer ?
#
loop_
_entity_poly.entity_id
_entity_poly.type
_entity_poly.pdbx_seq_one_letter_code
_entity_poly.pdbx_strand_id
1 'polypeptide(L)' 'MEEETEVTVDGVTYKLSELSDAAKEQVASLQFVDTQMTQLHAQLAIYQTARNAYQAALQQLVPRLKQ' A
#
# COMPACT_ATOMS: atom_id res chain seq x y z
N MET A 1 3.46 4.27 32.04
CA MET A 1 2.45 3.34 31.50
C MET A 1 3.14 2.63 30.36
N GLU A 2 3.29 1.32 30.43
CA GLU A 2 3.83 0.55 29.29
C GLU A 2 2.75 0.55 28.21
N GLU A 3 3.04 1.16 27.06
CA GLU A 3 2.21 0.98 25.87
C GLU A 3 2.53 -0.40 25.32
N GLU A 4 1.56 -1.31 25.42
CA GLU A 4 1.69 -2.68 24.96
C GLU A 4 1.24 -2.74 23.50
N THR A 5 2.07 -3.31 22.62
CA THR A 5 1.76 -3.42 21.20
C THR A 5 0.57 -4.36 21.00
N GLU A 6 -0.45 -3.88 20.30
CA GLU A 6 -1.66 -4.66 19.97
C GLU A 6 -1.74 -4.94 18.47
N VAL A 7 -2.36 -6.06 18.13
CA VAL A 7 -2.63 -6.45 16.74
C VAL A 7 -4.09 -6.83 16.60
N THR A 8 -4.73 -6.43 15.51
CA THR A 8 -6.12 -6.82 15.23
C THR A 8 -6.14 -7.85 14.12
N VAL A 9 -6.69 -9.03 14.42
CA VAL A 9 -6.86 -10.14 13.47
C VAL A 9 -8.35 -10.50 13.45
N ASP A 10 -8.96 -10.48 12.27
CA ASP A 10 -10.39 -10.75 12.07
C ASP A 10 -11.33 -9.91 12.96
N GLY A 11 -10.95 -8.65 13.22
CA GLY A 11 -11.73 -7.71 14.04
C GLY A 11 -11.60 -7.93 15.56
N VAL A 12 -10.75 -8.86 15.99
CA VAL A 12 -10.41 -9.06 17.41
C VAL A 12 -9.01 -8.52 17.67
N THR A 13 -8.90 -7.66 18.68
CA THR A 13 -7.62 -7.08 19.11
C THR A 13 -6.98 -7.97 20.17
N TYR A 14 -5.72 -8.31 19.95
CA TYR A 14 -4.90 -9.10 20.86
C TYR A 14 -3.67 -8.30 21.26
N LYS A 15 -3.26 -8.44 22.51
CA LYS A 15 -1.95 -7.98 22.93
C LYS A 15 -0.90 -8.89 22.31
N LEU A 16 0.13 -8.29 21.74
CA LEU A 16 1.20 -9.05 21.09
C LEU A 16 1.90 -9.98 22.09
N SER A 17 2.00 -9.58 23.36
CA SER A 17 2.56 -10.38 24.46
C SER A 17 1.79 -11.68 24.74
N GLU A 18 0.48 -11.68 24.51
CA GLU A 18 -0.44 -12.82 24.74
C GLU A 18 -0.42 -13.83 23.59
N LEU A 19 0.20 -13.48 22.45
CA LEU A 19 0.31 -14.35 21.30
C LEU A 19 1.45 -15.37 21.43
N SER A 20 1.26 -16.53 20.79
CA SER A 20 2.33 -17.51 20.62
C SER A 20 3.46 -16.94 19.75
N ASP A 21 4.67 -17.50 19.89
CA ASP A 21 5.82 -17.04 19.09
C ASP A 21 5.58 -17.21 17.59
N ALA A 22 4.97 -18.32 17.18
CA ALA A 22 4.56 -18.54 15.79
C ALA A 22 3.56 -17.48 15.29
N ALA A 23 2.61 -17.04 16.13
CA ALA A 23 1.68 -15.97 15.75
C ALA A 23 2.39 -14.62 15.61
N LYS A 24 3.33 -14.30 16.50
CA LYS A 24 4.16 -13.08 16.42
C LYS A 24 4.99 -13.05 15.13
N GLU A 25 5.57 -14.19 14.73
CA GLU A 25 6.30 -14.31 13.46
C GLU A 25 5.41 -14.03 12.25
N GLN A 26 4.17 -14.53 12.24
CA GLN A 26 3.22 -14.26 11.16
C GLN A 26 2.78 -12.79 11.14
N VAL A 27 2.55 -12.17 12.30
CA VAL A 27 2.28 -10.73 12.39
C VAL A 27 3.42 -9.92 11.76
N ALA A 28 4.67 -10.23 12.11
CA ALA A 28 5.83 -9.54 11.56
C ALA A 28 5.93 -9.73 10.04
N SER A 29 5.66 -10.94 9.55
CA SER A 29 5.64 -11.25 8.12
C SER A 29 4.56 -10.46 7.37
N LEU A 30 3.36 -10.35 7.93
CA LEU A 30 2.26 -9.56 7.36
C LEU A 30 2.61 -8.07 7.32
N GLN A 31 3.09 -7.49 8.43
CA GLN A 31 3.50 -6.09 8.49
C GLN A 31 4.59 -5.76 7.46
N PHE A 32 5.54 -6.68 7.25
CA PHE A 32 6.55 -6.53 6.22
C PHE A 32 5.89 -6.47 4.83
N VAL A 33 5.03 -7.42 4.49
CA VAL A 33 4.35 -7.46 3.18
C VAL A 33 3.48 -6.22 2.96
N ASP A 34 2.73 -5.78 3.97
CA ASP A 34 1.88 -4.58 3.89
C ASP A 34 2.70 -3.31 3.64
N THR A 35 3.88 -3.22 4.26
CA THR A 35 4.82 -2.12 4.00
C THR A 35 5.29 -2.13 2.55
N GLN A 36 5.64 -3.31 2.02
CA GLN A 36 6.06 -3.46 0.63
C GLN A 36 4.92 -3.12 -0.35
N MET A 37 3.69 -3.54 -0.06
CA MET A 37 2.51 -3.19 -0.85
C MET A 37 2.29 -1.68 -0.86
N THR A 38 2.42 -1.01 0.28
CA THR A 38 2.30 0.44 0.39
C THR A 38 3.34 1.16 -0.48
N GLN A 39 4.60 0.70 -0.48
CA GLN A 39 5.66 1.24 -1.33
C GLN A 39 5.35 1.07 -2.82
N LEU A 40 4.86 -0.11 -3.23
CA LEU A 40 4.47 -0.37 -4.61
C LEU A 40 3.31 0.52 -5.05
N HIS A 41 2.32 0.75 -4.19
CA HIS A 41 1.22 1.67 -4.47
C HIS A 41 1.70 3.12 -4.65
N ALA A 42 2.64 3.58 -3.83
CA ALA A 42 3.25 4.89 -4.00
C ALA A 42 4.00 5.01 -5.35
N GLN A 43 4.75 3.98 -5.72
CA GLN A 43 5.46 3.94 -7.01
C GLN A 43 4.48 3.93 -8.19
N LEU A 44 3.38 3.17 -8.08
CA LEU A 44 2.32 3.14 -9.09
C LEU A 44 1.69 4.52 -9.28
N ALA A 45 1.45 5.27 -8.21
CA ALA A 45 0.89 6.63 -8.29
C ALA A 45 1.82 7.59 -9.06
N ILE A 46 3.14 7.46 -8.90
CA ILE A 46 4.13 8.20 -9.69
C ILE A 46 3.98 7.88 -11.18
N TYR A 47 3.93 6.59 -11.53
CA TYR A 47 3.77 6.17 -12.93
C TYR A 47 2.43 6.60 -13.54
N GLN A 48 1.35 6.56 -12.76
CA GLN A 48 0.04 7.06 -13.19
C GLN A 48 0.09 8.55 -13.54
N THR A 49 0.80 9.35 -12.73
CA THR A 49 1.01 10.78 -13.00
C THR A 49 1.76 10.99 -14.32
N ALA A 50 2.87 10.28 -14.53
CA ALA A 50 3.64 10.36 -15.78
C ALA A 50 2.80 9.92 -16.99
N ARG A 51 2.06 8.81 -16.88
CA ARG A 51 1.15 8.31 -17.92
C ARG A 51 0.12 9.39 -18.32
N ASN A 52 -0.50 10.04 -17.34
CA ASN A 52 -1.48 11.09 -17.60
C ASN A 52 -0.86 12.31 -18.29
N ALA A 53 0.34 12.72 -17.87
CA ALA A 53 1.08 13.80 -18.53
C ALA A 53 1.39 13.47 -20.00
N TYR A 54 1.87 12.25 -20.28
CA TYR A 54 2.15 11.82 -21.65
C TYR A 54 0.88 11.73 -22.51
N GLN A 55 -0.22 11.24 -21.93
CA GLN A 55 -1.51 11.21 -22.62
C GLN A 55 -1.99 12.63 -22.98
N ALA A 56 -1.88 13.57 -22.05
CA ALA A 56 -2.24 14.97 -22.29
C ALA A 56 -1.36 15.63 -23.35
N ALA A 57 -0.05 15.36 -23.34
CA ALA A 57 0.87 15.83 -24.38
C ALA A 57 0.49 15.26 -25.75
N LEU A 58 0.22 13.94 -25.83
CA LEU A 58 -0.20 13.30 -27.08
C LEU A 58 -1.48 13.93 -27.64
N GLN A 59 -2.48 14.22 -26.79
CA GLN A 59 -3.73 14.86 -27.21
C GLN A 59 -3.53 16.24 -27.87
N GLN A 60 -2.42 16.93 -27.57
CA GLN A 60 -2.08 18.21 -28.21
C GLN A 60 -1.41 18.02 -29.58
N LEU A 61 -0.77 16.86 -29.81
CA LEU A 61 -0.02 16.57 -31.03
C LEU A 61 -0.85 15.85 -32.08
N VAL A 62 -1.93 15.18 -31.70
CA VAL A 62 -2.80 14.46 -32.64
C VAL A 62 -3.79 15.41 -33.33
N PRO A 63 -4.10 15.19 -34.63
CA PRO A 63 -5.12 15.95 -35.32
C PRO A 63 -6.45 15.85 -34.60
N ARG A 64 -7.09 16.99 -34.33
CA ARG A 64 -8.49 16.98 -33.90
C ARG A 64 -9.33 16.68 -35.13
N LEU A 65 -10.09 15.57 -35.10
CA LEU A 65 -11.15 15.33 -36.08
C LEU A 65 -12.04 16.57 -36.09
N LYS A 66 -12.03 17.31 -37.20
CA LYS A 66 -13.02 18.35 -37.46
C LYS A 66 -14.37 17.63 -37.50
N GLN A 67 -15.19 17.82 -36.47
CA GLN A 67 -16.63 17.59 -36.58
C GLN A 67 -17.23 18.65 -37.48
#